data_AF-A0A7U3VRP4-F1
#
_entry.id   AF-A0A7U3VRP4-F1
#
_cell.length_a   1.000
_cell.length_b   1.000
_cell.length_c   1.000
_cell.angle_alpha   90.00
_cell.angle_beta   90.00
_cell.angle_gamma   90.00
#
_symmetry.space_group_name_H-M   'P 1'
#
loop_
_entity.id
_entity.type
_entity.pdbx_description
1 polymer ?
#
loop_
_entity_poly.entity_id
_entity_poly.type
_entity_poly.pdbx_seq_one_letter_code
_entity_poly.pdbx_strand_id
1 'polypeptide(L)'
;MTARDELYELAVWGDDRTANQKIDAYRAEVLYEAIANETIPHDPQPVDVPTGDGGTFTLRLVCGQMPMRCVRWGAPTFFQPGRTYTSAGWQFRCDTVTTHPHTGERVALGWARIGRSEWTTCSETEDTWTAGHWTETTDGGAPTKAMEDAEPDTPARRAARAIQALHDPAVIGYIIGPDSLSLRLHPTTWQQWTDWQKRLDCPIGLTTYRGGSATAHGWWDKVPVTVTAILDRLSTRDGGAS
;
A
#
# COMPACT_ATOMS: atom_id res chain seq x y z
N MET A 1 -14.31 23.64 28.25
CA MET A 1 -13.04 23.80 27.55
C MET A 1 -12.75 22.47 26.90
N THR A 2 -12.62 22.41 25.59
CA THR A 2 -12.48 21.12 24.89
C THR A 2 -11.03 20.63 24.97
N ALA A 3 -10.79 19.32 24.90
CA ALA A 3 -9.43 18.77 24.86
C ALA A 3 -8.57 19.39 23.73
N ARG A 4 -9.24 19.86 22.67
CA ARG A 4 -8.66 20.64 21.58
C ARG A 4 -8.16 22.02 22.02
N ASP A 5 -8.93 22.75 22.83
CA ASP A 5 -8.53 24.08 23.34
C ASP A 5 -7.34 23.97 24.30
N GLU A 6 -7.31 22.91 25.13
CA GLU A 6 -6.18 22.62 26.03
C GLU A 6 -4.89 22.25 25.28
N LEU A 7 -5.00 21.59 24.13
CA LEU A 7 -3.85 21.25 23.27
C LEU A 7 -3.18 22.50 22.68
N TYR A 8 -3.97 23.54 22.34
CA TYR A 8 -3.43 24.79 21.80
C TYR A 8 -2.71 25.64 22.84
N GLU A 9 -3.14 25.61 24.11
CA GLU A 9 -2.44 26.30 25.20
C GLU A 9 -1.12 25.60 25.59
N LEU A 10 -1.08 24.27 25.56
CA LEU A 10 0.10 23.50 25.96
C LEU A 10 1.22 23.46 24.91
N ALA A 11 0.89 23.60 23.62
CA ALA A 11 1.89 23.69 22.56
C ALA A 11 2.83 24.90 22.69
N VAL A 12 2.48 25.89 23.53
CA VAL A 12 3.30 27.08 23.78
C VAL A 12 4.42 26.80 24.81
N TRP A 13 4.34 25.72 25.62
CA TRP A 13 5.28 25.45 26.73
C TRP A 13 5.85 24.02 26.70
N GLY A 14 6.77 23.78 25.76
CA GLY A 14 8.10 23.18 26.03
C GLY A 14 8.29 21.82 26.71
N ASP A 15 7.31 20.93 26.85
CA ASP A 15 7.58 19.53 27.28
C ASP A 15 6.87 18.48 26.39
N ASP A 16 7.63 17.98 25.42
CA ASP A 16 7.20 17.06 24.35
C ASP A 16 6.57 15.75 24.86
N ARG A 17 6.93 15.31 26.07
CA ARG A 17 6.44 14.02 26.58
C ARG A 17 4.98 14.09 27.01
N THR A 18 4.58 15.22 27.59
CA THR A 18 3.21 15.47 28.04
C THR A 18 2.30 15.77 26.87
N ALA A 19 2.81 16.46 25.85
CA ALA A 19 2.08 16.70 24.60
C ALA A 19 1.75 15.41 23.84
N ASN A 20 2.73 14.50 23.71
CA ASN A 20 2.52 13.23 23.02
C ASN A 20 1.50 12.32 23.71
N GLN A 21 1.53 12.23 25.05
CA GLN A 21 0.54 11.45 25.80
C GLN A 21 -0.89 11.99 25.62
N LYS A 22 -1.05 13.31 25.52
CA LYS A 22 -2.36 13.93 25.28
C LYS A 22 -2.84 13.78 23.83
N ILE A 23 -1.92 13.80 22.86
CA ILE A 23 -2.24 13.51 21.44
C ILE A 23 -2.71 12.06 21.28
N ASP A 24 -2.06 11.11 21.95
CA ASP A 24 -2.47 9.70 21.89
C ASP A 24 -3.80 9.46 22.60
N ALA A 25 -4.08 10.16 23.71
CA ALA A 25 -5.40 10.14 24.33
C ALA A 25 -6.50 10.70 23.41
N TYR A 26 -6.23 11.80 22.71
CA TYR A 26 -7.17 12.38 21.75
C TYR A 26 -7.42 11.47 20.54
N ARG A 27 -6.38 10.78 20.03
CA ARG A 27 -6.53 9.79 18.96
C ARG A 27 -7.44 8.64 19.37
N ALA A 28 -7.33 8.17 20.62
CA ALA A 28 -8.20 7.12 21.14
C ALA A 28 -9.66 7.58 21.21
N GLU A 29 -9.91 8.82 21.66
CA GLU A 29 -11.26 9.40 21.73
C GLU A 29 -11.93 9.51 20.34
N VAL A 30 -11.20 10.01 19.34
CA VAL A 30 -11.69 10.11 17.96
C VAL A 30 -12.01 8.73 17.36
N LEU A 31 -11.21 7.72 17.68
CA LEU A 31 -11.48 6.32 17.28
C LEU A 31 -12.75 5.78 17.92
N TYR A 32 -13.00 6.07 19.20
CA TYR A 32 -14.23 5.66 19.88
C TYR A 32 -15.49 6.35 19.30
N GLU A 33 -15.41 7.64 18.96
CA GLU A 33 -16.52 8.35 18.30
C GLU A 33 -16.80 7.83 16.89
N ALA A 34 -15.77 7.45 16.13
CA ALA A 34 -15.93 6.86 14.81
C ALA A 34 -16.64 5.50 14.88
N ILE A 35 -16.25 4.65 15.84
CA ILE A 35 -16.87 3.34 16.07
C ILE A 35 -18.33 3.49 16.55
N ALA A 36 -18.62 4.49 17.39
CA ALA A 36 -19.98 4.72 17.88
C ALA A 36 -20.94 5.23 16.78
N ASN A 37 -20.42 5.97 15.79
CA ASN A 37 -21.22 6.48 14.68
C ASN A 37 -21.42 5.49 13.53
N GLU A 38 -20.71 4.37 13.53
CA GLU A 38 -20.83 3.33 12.50
C GLU A 38 -21.89 2.28 12.88
N THR A 39 -23.08 2.74 13.28
CA THR A 39 -24.28 1.89 13.36
C THR A 39 -25.13 2.13 12.12
N ILE A 40 -24.69 1.60 10.98
CA ILE A 40 -25.52 1.57 9.76
C ILE A 40 -26.56 0.46 9.94
N PRO A 41 -27.87 0.75 9.83
CA PRO A 41 -28.88 -0.30 9.88
C PRO A 41 -28.75 -1.17 8.62
N HIS A 42 -28.23 -2.39 8.79
CA HIS A 42 -28.34 -3.44 7.80
C HIS A 42 -29.81 -3.90 7.75
N ASP A 43 -30.53 -3.47 6.70
CA ASP A 43 -31.77 -4.12 6.27
C ASP A 43 -31.41 -5.16 5.19
N PRO A 44 -31.38 -6.47 5.51
CA PRO A 44 -31.06 -7.50 4.54
C PRO A 44 -32.29 -7.78 3.67
N GLN A 45 -32.36 -7.17 2.50
CA GLN A 45 -33.28 -7.63 1.45
C GLN A 45 -32.65 -8.81 0.69
N PRO A 46 -33.34 -9.95 0.55
CA PRO A 46 -32.85 -11.10 -0.19
C PRO A 46 -32.95 -10.82 -1.70
N VAL A 47 -31.83 -10.93 -2.41
CA VAL A 47 -31.81 -10.94 -3.87
C VAL A 47 -31.84 -12.38 -4.38
N ASP A 48 -32.93 -12.74 -5.06
CA ASP A 48 -33.06 -14.01 -5.78
C ASP A 48 -32.07 -14.06 -6.95
N VAL A 49 -31.16 -15.02 -6.93
CA VAL A 49 -30.22 -15.31 -8.02
C VAL A 49 -30.78 -16.48 -8.85
N PRO A 50 -30.93 -16.36 -10.18
CA PRO A 50 -31.42 -17.46 -11.00
C PRO A 50 -30.34 -18.52 -11.21
N THR A 51 -30.67 -19.76 -10.83
CA THR A 51 -29.93 -20.99 -11.14
C THR A 51 -29.89 -21.21 -12.65
N GLY A 52 -28.71 -21.04 -13.27
CA GLY A 52 -28.47 -21.30 -14.69
C GLY A 52 -27.55 -22.51 -14.89
N ASP A 53 -28.00 -23.41 -15.77
CA ASP A 53 -27.54 -24.77 -16.03
C ASP A 53 -26.04 -24.97 -16.34
N GLY A 54 -25.54 -26.12 -15.89
CA GLY A 54 -24.18 -26.60 -16.10
C GLY A 54 -23.83 -26.95 -17.55
N GLY A 55 -22.82 -26.25 -18.08
CA GLY A 55 -22.09 -26.65 -19.28
C GLY A 55 -20.86 -27.47 -18.90
N THR A 56 -20.88 -28.77 -19.23
CA THR A 56 -19.72 -29.66 -19.06
C THR A 56 -18.81 -29.52 -20.28
N PHE A 57 -17.60 -28.98 -20.13
CA PHE A 57 -16.59 -28.98 -21.19
C PHE A 57 -15.64 -30.16 -21.01
N THR A 58 -15.66 -31.11 -21.96
CA THR A 58 -14.67 -32.20 -22.02
C THR A 58 -13.48 -31.77 -22.87
N LEU A 59 -12.37 -31.38 -22.25
CA LEU A 59 -11.08 -31.22 -22.94
C LEU A 59 -10.40 -32.59 -23.03
N ARG A 60 -10.41 -33.18 -24.23
CA ARG A 60 -9.68 -34.40 -24.54
C ARG A 60 -8.23 -34.04 -24.86
N LEU A 61 -7.36 -34.02 -23.83
CA LEU A 61 -5.91 -34.04 -24.05
C LEU A 61 -5.50 -35.47 -24.47
N VAL A 62 -4.93 -35.56 -25.67
CA VAL A 62 -4.26 -36.76 -26.17
C VAL A 62 -2.76 -36.60 -25.91
N CYS A 63 -2.16 -37.70 -25.43
CA CYS A 63 -0.73 -37.97 -25.18
C CYS A 63 -0.13 -37.50 -23.84
N GLY A 64 0.28 -38.48 -23.02
CA GLY A 64 1.28 -38.29 -21.97
C GLY A 64 0.93 -38.92 -20.62
N GLN A 65 1.02 -40.25 -20.55
CA GLN A 65 0.77 -41.08 -19.38
C GLN A 65 1.63 -40.73 -18.15
N MET A 66 1.03 -40.06 -17.15
CA MET A 66 1.43 -40.09 -15.74
C MET A 66 0.15 -39.91 -14.89
N PRO A 67 -0.20 -40.82 -13.96
CA PRO A 67 -1.37 -40.65 -13.09
C PRO A 67 -1.05 -39.62 -11.99
N MET A 68 -1.10 -38.34 -12.33
CA MET A 68 -1.28 -37.30 -11.33
C MET A 68 -2.69 -37.49 -10.79
N ARG A 69 -2.81 -38.08 -9.59
CA ARG A 69 -4.03 -37.97 -8.79
C ARG A 69 -4.34 -36.48 -8.71
N CYS A 70 -5.37 -36.03 -9.43
CA CYS A 70 -6.02 -34.76 -9.14
C CYS A 70 -6.48 -34.84 -7.69
N VAL A 71 -5.67 -34.31 -6.77
CA VAL A 71 -6.12 -34.00 -5.44
C VAL A 71 -7.25 -33.01 -5.66
N ARG A 72 -8.47 -33.42 -5.37
CA ARG A 72 -9.61 -32.50 -5.28
C ARG A 72 -9.22 -31.53 -4.17
N TRP A 73 -8.71 -30.36 -4.53
CA TRP A 73 -8.48 -29.29 -3.58
C TRP A 73 -9.85 -28.95 -3.01
N GLY A 74 -10.09 -29.33 -1.76
CA GLY A 74 -11.29 -28.90 -1.04
C GLY A 74 -11.34 -27.39 -1.01
N ALA A 75 -12.54 -26.82 -0.91
CA ALA A 75 -12.69 -25.39 -0.74
C ALA A 75 -11.74 -24.90 0.37
N PRO A 76 -10.97 -23.82 0.15
CA PRO A 76 -10.04 -23.33 1.15
C PRO A 76 -10.80 -23.02 2.44
N THR A 77 -10.23 -23.40 3.58
CA THR A 77 -10.83 -23.11 4.90
C THR A 77 -10.49 -21.70 5.40
N PHE A 78 -9.54 -21.03 4.75
CA PHE A 78 -9.08 -19.66 5.02
C PHE A 78 -8.28 -19.13 3.82
N PHE A 79 -7.91 -17.85 3.84
CA PHE A 79 -7.00 -17.24 2.85
C PHE A 79 -5.67 -18.00 2.75
N GLN A 80 -5.15 -18.14 1.54
CA GLN A 80 -3.89 -18.79 1.23
C GLN A 80 -2.92 -17.78 0.59
N PRO A 81 -1.65 -17.76 1.02
CA PRO A 81 -0.63 -16.92 0.41
C PRO A 81 -0.52 -17.12 -1.11
N GLY A 82 -0.40 -16.04 -1.86
CA GLY A 82 -0.31 -16.03 -3.32
C GLY A 82 -1.65 -16.18 -4.05
N ARG A 83 -2.78 -16.14 -3.34
CA ARG A 83 -4.13 -16.23 -3.93
C ARG A 83 -4.87 -14.90 -3.87
N THR A 84 -5.78 -14.72 -4.82
CA THR A 84 -6.69 -13.56 -4.89
C THR A 84 -8.13 -14.01 -4.68
N TYR A 85 -8.83 -13.28 -3.83
CA TYR A 85 -10.20 -13.55 -3.43
C TYR A 85 -11.08 -12.36 -3.79
N THR A 86 -12.36 -12.63 -4.05
CA THR A 86 -13.37 -11.59 -4.31
C THR A 86 -14.55 -11.73 -3.36
N SER A 87 -15.12 -10.60 -2.96
CA SER A 87 -16.35 -10.54 -2.16
C SER A 87 -17.06 -9.19 -2.37
N ALA A 88 -18.33 -9.18 -2.76
CA ALA A 88 -19.18 -7.98 -2.79
C ALA A 88 -18.51 -6.71 -3.41
N GLY A 89 -17.70 -6.88 -4.46
CA GLY A 89 -16.97 -5.78 -5.12
C GLY A 89 -15.56 -5.51 -4.57
N TRP A 90 -15.18 -6.14 -3.46
CA TRP A 90 -13.82 -6.22 -2.95
C TRP A 90 -12.99 -7.26 -3.69
N GLN A 91 -11.71 -6.96 -3.81
CA GLN A 91 -10.67 -7.92 -4.18
C GLN A 91 -9.58 -7.88 -3.12
N PHE A 92 -9.14 -9.05 -2.67
CA PHE A 92 -8.07 -9.21 -1.71
C PHE A 92 -7.02 -10.20 -2.22
N ARG A 93 -5.78 -9.75 -2.37
CA ARG A 93 -4.63 -10.61 -2.67
C ARG A 93 -3.89 -10.89 -1.37
N CYS A 94 -3.88 -12.14 -0.95
CA CYS A 94 -3.15 -12.58 0.23
C CYS A 94 -1.67 -12.77 -0.11
N ASP A 95 -0.79 -12.02 0.55
CA ASP A 95 0.67 -12.18 0.40
C ASP A 95 1.23 -13.14 1.45
N THR A 96 0.72 -13.08 2.69
CA THR A 96 1.13 -13.97 3.78
C THR A 96 0.00 -14.16 4.78
N VAL A 97 0.10 -15.22 5.59
CA VAL A 97 -0.76 -15.45 6.76
C VAL A 97 0.12 -15.53 7.98
N THR A 98 -0.21 -14.75 9.00
CA THR A 98 0.47 -14.77 10.30
C THR A 98 -0.50 -15.26 11.38
N THR A 99 0.03 -15.50 12.56
CA THR A 99 -0.75 -15.96 13.71
C THR A 99 -0.38 -15.13 14.93
N HIS A 100 -1.39 -14.61 15.63
CA HIS A 100 -1.18 -13.85 16.85
C HIS A 100 -0.58 -14.77 17.94
N PRO A 101 0.56 -14.40 18.57
CA PRO A 101 1.37 -15.33 19.37
C PRO A 101 0.68 -15.79 20.66
N HIS A 102 -0.33 -15.06 21.14
CA HIS A 102 -1.02 -15.39 22.40
C HIS A 102 -2.39 -16.03 22.19
N THR A 103 -3.10 -15.66 21.12
CA THR A 103 -4.48 -16.10 20.89
C THR A 103 -4.57 -17.20 19.84
N GLY A 104 -3.54 -17.38 19.02
CA GLY A 104 -3.56 -18.33 17.90
C GLY A 104 -4.43 -17.86 16.72
N GLU A 105 -4.95 -16.63 16.76
CA GLU A 105 -5.79 -16.07 15.71
C GLU A 105 -5.00 -15.89 14.42
N ARG A 106 -5.55 -16.38 13.29
CA ARG A 106 -4.93 -16.24 11.96
C ARG A 106 -5.32 -14.92 11.33
N VAL A 107 -4.32 -14.19 10.85
CA VAL A 107 -4.51 -12.93 10.13
C VAL A 107 -3.83 -13.03 8.76
N ALA A 108 -4.59 -12.85 7.70
CA ALA A 108 -4.08 -12.75 6.35
C ALA A 108 -3.66 -11.30 6.07
N LEU A 109 -2.44 -11.11 5.57
CA LEU A 109 -1.89 -9.81 5.21
C LEU A 109 -1.70 -9.75 3.70
N GLY A 110 -2.03 -8.60 3.12
CA GLY A 110 -1.85 -8.40 1.70
C GLY A 110 -2.42 -7.08 1.22
N TRP A 111 -3.06 -7.12 0.06
CA TRP A 111 -3.57 -5.94 -0.62
C TRP A 111 -5.06 -6.10 -0.87
N ALA A 112 -5.83 -5.05 -0.63
CA ALA A 112 -7.25 -4.99 -0.94
C ALA A 112 -7.58 -3.81 -1.86
N ARG A 113 -8.64 -3.94 -2.64
CA ARG A 113 -9.25 -2.83 -3.39
C ARG A 113 -10.76 -3.02 -3.52
N ILE A 114 -11.48 -1.92 -3.75
CA ILE A 114 -12.92 -1.92 -4.07
C ILE A 114 -13.09 -1.49 -5.52
N GLY A 115 -13.68 -2.35 -6.35
CA GLY A 115 -13.90 -2.07 -7.76
C GLY A 115 -12.60 -1.72 -8.50
N ARG A 116 -12.51 -0.47 -8.98
CA ARG A 116 -11.34 0.05 -9.72
C ARG A 116 -10.41 0.93 -8.86
N SER A 117 -10.58 0.93 -7.53
CA SER A 117 -9.69 1.68 -6.66
C SER A 117 -8.26 1.15 -6.74
N GLU A 118 -7.32 1.99 -6.29
CA GLU A 118 -5.95 1.54 -6.05
C GLU A 118 -5.92 0.45 -4.98
N TRP A 119 -4.88 -0.38 -5.04
CA TRP A 119 -4.61 -1.42 -4.06
C TRP A 119 -4.02 -0.79 -2.80
N THR A 120 -4.60 -1.10 -1.65
CA THR A 120 -4.16 -0.62 -0.34
C THR A 120 -3.79 -1.82 0.53
N THR A 121 -2.80 -1.66 1.40
CA THR A 121 -2.44 -2.68 2.40
C THR A 121 -3.64 -2.97 3.29
N CYS A 122 -3.97 -4.24 3.48
CA CYS A 122 -5.11 -4.67 4.27
C CYS A 122 -4.78 -5.95 5.05
N SER A 123 -5.45 -6.12 6.18
CA SER A 123 -5.41 -7.32 7.00
C SER A 123 -6.81 -7.89 7.13
N GLU A 124 -6.96 -9.18 6.87
CA GLU A 124 -8.22 -9.92 6.97
C GLU A 124 -8.11 -11.01 8.05
N THR A 125 -9.16 -11.19 8.82
CA THR A 125 -9.22 -12.13 9.94
C THR A 125 -10.11 -13.33 9.62
N GLU A 126 -10.16 -14.33 10.49
CA GLU A 126 -11.08 -15.47 10.34
C GLU A 126 -12.56 -15.06 10.35
N ASP A 127 -12.89 -14.02 11.11
CA ASP A 127 -14.24 -13.48 11.18
C ASP A 127 -14.64 -12.85 9.84
N THR A 128 -13.73 -12.08 9.20
CA THR A 128 -14.01 -11.51 7.88
C THR A 128 -14.03 -12.55 6.77
N TRP A 129 -13.24 -13.63 6.89
CA TRP A 129 -13.35 -14.78 5.99
C TRP A 129 -14.75 -15.42 6.05
N THR A 130 -15.24 -15.67 7.26
CA THR A 130 -16.50 -16.37 7.51
C THR A 130 -17.71 -15.51 7.15
N ALA A 131 -17.68 -14.23 7.49
CA ALA A 131 -18.76 -13.28 7.18
C ALA A 131 -18.74 -12.79 5.74
N GLY A 132 -17.55 -12.71 5.13
CA GLY A 132 -17.34 -12.03 3.85
C GLY A 132 -17.70 -12.84 2.61
N HIS A 133 -18.11 -14.12 2.71
CA HIS A 133 -18.42 -14.96 1.53
C HIS A 133 -17.34 -14.92 0.43
N TRP A 134 -16.08 -14.91 0.84
CA TRP A 134 -14.95 -14.79 -0.08
C TRP A 134 -14.87 -15.98 -1.03
N THR A 135 -14.71 -15.70 -2.33
CA THR A 135 -14.51 -16.72 -3.36
C THR A 135 -13.12 -16.57 -3.96
N GLU A 136 -12.36 -17.66 -4.01
CA GLU A 136 -11.08 -17.66 -4.73
C GLU A 136 -11.36 -17.39 -6.21
N THR A 137 -10.73 -16.34 -6.73
CA THR A 137 -10.88 -16.01 -8.14
C THR A 137 -9.93 -16.92 -8.93
N THR A 138 -10.48 -17.73 -9.84
CA THR A 138 -9.71 -18.70 -10.63
C THR A 138 -8.82 -18.04 -11.69
N ASP A 139 -8.69 -16.71 -11.66
CA ASP A 139 -7.56 -15.97 -12.25
C ASP A 139 -6.24 -16.24 -11.51
N GLY A 140 -6.14 -17.40 -10.85
CA GLY A 140 -4.91 -18.11 -10.51
C GLY A 140 -4.22 -18.63 -11.75
N GLY A 141 -3.85 -17.73 -12.65
CA GLY A 141 -2.58 -17.89 -13.34
C GLY A 141 -1.53 -18.00 -12.24
N ALA A 142 -1.00 -19.21 -12.05
CA ALA A 142 0.35 -19.39 -11.50
C ALA A 142 1.27 -18.33 -12.14
N PRO A 143 2.35 -17.86 -11.50
CA PRO A 143 3.25 -16.90 -12.12
C PRO A 143 3.89 -17.55 -13.36
N THR A 144 3.21 -17.47 -14.50
CA THR A 144 3.74 -17.74 -15.82
C THR A 144 4.70 -16.61 -16.07
N LYS A 145 5.94 -16.86 -15.70
CA LYS A 145 7.07 -16.28 -16.37
C LYS A 145 6.81 -16.43 -17.89
N ALA A 146 6.74 -15.28 -18.56
CA ALA A 146 6.57 -15.09 -20.00
C ALA A 146 5.13 -15.19 -20.57
N MET A 147 4.41 -14.07 -20.46
CA MET A 147 3.77 -13.42 -21.60
C MET A 147 3.96 -11.91 -21.30
N GLU A 148 5.05 -11.26 -21.69
CA GLU A 148 5.18 -10.61 -23.00
C GLU A 148 3.89 -9.94 -23.53
N ASP A 149 3.00 -9.49 -22.64
CA ASP A 149 2.53 -8.13 -22.81
C ASP A 149 3.70 -7.26 -22.38
N ALA A 150 4.34 -6.59 -23.35
CA ALA A 150 5.30 -5.55 -23.06
C ALA A 150 4.59 -4.56 -22.13
N GLU A 151 4.85 -4.67 -20.83
CA GLU A 151 4.37 -3.75 -19.81
C GLU A 151 4.61 -2.36 -20.41
N PRO A 152 3.55 -1.56 -20.68
CA PRO A 152 3.64 -0.46 -21.64
C PRO A 152 4.81 0.42 -21.24
N ASP A 153 5.69 0.75 -22.19
CA ASP A 153 6.84 1.61 -21.95
C ASP A 153 6.34 3.04 -21.71
N THR A 154 5.83 3.27 -20.50
CA THR A 154 5.31 4.56 -20.09
C THR A 154 6.48 5.52 -19.90
N PRO A 155 6.27 6.83 -20.11
CA PRO A 155 7.26 7.86 -19.76
C PRO A 155 7.82 7.67 -18.35
N ALA A 156 6.96 7.40 -17.36
CA ALA A 156 7.38 7.15 -15.97
C ALA A 156 8.33 5.97 -15.81
N ARG A 157 8.13 4.88 -16.59
CA ARG A 157 9.04 3.72 -16.54
C ARG A 157 10.39 4.00 -17.20
N ARG A 158 10.41 4.78 -18.30
CA ARG A 158 11.67 5.26 -18.89
C ARG A 158 12.44 6.15 -17.92
N ALA A 159 11.76 7.06 -17.23
CA ALA A 159 12.38 7.91 -16.21
C ALA A 159 12.95 7.07 -15.06
N ALA A 160 12.19 6.09 -14.55
CA ALA A 160 12.67 5.19 -13.50
C ALA A 160 13.93 4.40 -13.92
N ARG A 161 13.97 3.86 -15.15
CA ARG A 161 15.15 3.17 -15.69
C ARG A 161 16.36 4.10 -15.82
N ALA A 162 16.15 5.31 -16.33
CA ALA A 162 17.22 6.30 -16.45
C ALA A 162 17.81 6.66 -15.08
N ILE A 163 16.98 6.80 -14.05
CA ILE A 163 17.41 7.07 -12.68
C ILE A 163 18.15 5.87 -12.07
N GLN A 164 17.67 4.65 -12.29
CA GLN A 164 18.36 3.44 -11.83
C GLN A 164 19.75 3.29 -12.45
N ALA A 165 19.89 3.64 -13.73
CA ALA A 165 21.16 3.59 -14.45
C ALA A 165 22.22 4.55 -13.88
N LEU A 166 21.83 5.55 -13.08
CA LEU A 166 22.78 6.42 -12.36
C LEU A 166 23.50 5.66 -11.23
N HIS A 167 22.93 4.56 -10.75
CA HIS A 167 23.43 3.81 -9.59
C HIS A 167 23.71 4.71 -8.36
N ASP A 168 22.91 5.76 -8.18
CA ASP A 168 23.12 6.74 -7.10
C ASP A 168 22.69 6.13 -5.75
N PRO A 169 23.59 6.04 -4.76
CA PRO A 169 23.31 5.40 -3.48
C PRO A 169 22.27 6.14 -2.63
N ALA A 170 21.95 7.41 -2.94
CA ALA A 170 20.84 8.07 -2.26
C ALA A 170 19.48 7.53 -2.67
N VAL A 171 19.33 6.85 -3.81
CA VAL A 171 18.03 6.33 -4.25
C VAL A 171 17.75 5.03 -3.50
N ILE A 172 16.78 5.06 -2.57
CA ILE A 172 16.40 3.89 -1.77
C ILE A 172 15.11 3.23 -2.25
N GLY A 173 14.36 3.90 -3.13
CA GLY A 173 13.14 3.33 -3.71
C GLY A 173 12.44 4.27 -4.67
N TYR A 174 11.49 3.72 -5.43
CA TYR A 174 10.63 4.47 -6.33
C TYR A 174 9.26 3.79 -6.45
N ILE A 175 8.24 4.57 -6.80
CA ILE A 175 6.88 4.13 -7.10
C ILE A 175 6.53 4.70 -8.47
N ILE A 176 6.14 3.83 -9.40
CA ILE A 176 5.83 4.20 -10.78
C ILE A 176 4.31 4.31 -10.92
N GLY A 177 3.80 5.53 -11.12
CA GLY A 177 2.42 5.78 -11.50
C GLY A 177 2.23 5.72 -13.02
N PRO A 178 0.99 5.86 -13.51
CA PRO A 178 0.70 5.88 -14.95
C PRO A 178 1.43 7.03 -15.67
N ASP A 179 1.41 8.23 -15.09
CA ASP A 179 1.97 9.46 -15.68
C ASP A 179 2.97 10.19 -14.76
N SER A 180 3.33 9.59 -13.62
CA SER A 180 4.20 10.23 -12.63
C SER A 180 5.14 9.23 -11.98
N LEU A 181 6.24 9.76 -11.43
CA LEU A 181 7.22 8.98 -10.69
C LEU A 181 7.37 9.55 -9.28
N SER A 182 7.29 8.70 -8.27
CA SER A 182 7.62 9.07 -6.90
C SER A 182 8.95 8.44 -6.51
N LEU A 183 9.92 9.24 -6.09
CA LEU A 183 11.24 8.80 -5.66
C LEU A 183 11.40 8.94 -4.15
N ARG A 184 12.07 7.96 -3.55
CA ARG A 184 12.48 8.01 -2.16
C ARG A 184 13.99 8.10 -2.07
N LEU A 185 14.48 9.14 -1.43
CA LEU A 185 15.91 9.40 -1.26
C LEU A 185 16.35 9.32 0.20
N HIS A 186 17.59 8.88 0.42
CA HIS A 186 18.30 8.95 1.69
C HIS A 186 19.67 9.61 1.48
N PRO A 187 19.69 10.94 1.23
CA PRO A 187 20.94 11.65 1.03
C PRO A 187 21.79 11.64 2.31
N THR A 188 23.10 11.42 2.16
CA THR A 188 24.04 11.46 3.29
C THR A 188 24.64 12.85 3.51
N THR A 189 24.50 13.75 2.54
CA THR A 189 24.95 15.14 2.63
C THR A 189 23.93 16.12 2.06
N TRP A 190 23.94 17.36 2.55
CA TRP A 190 23.13 18.46 1.99
C TRP A 190 23.48 18.75 0.52
N GLN A 191 24.74 18.56 0.14
CA GLN A 191 25.18 18.68 -1.25
C GLN A 191 24.47 17.67 -2.14
N GLN A 192 24.40 16.40 -1.73
CA GLN A 192 23.72 15.35 -2.49
C GLN A 192 22.23 15.65 -2.66
N TRP A 193 21.56 16.15 -1.61
CA TRP A 193 20.17 16.61 -1.72
C TRP A 193 20.01 17.76 -2.72
N THR A 194 20.90 18.76 -2.65
CA THR A 194 20.90 19.92 -3.56
C THR A 194 21.15 19.50 -5.01
N ASP A 195 22.04 18.54 -5.23
CA ASP A 195 22.32 18.01 -6.56
C ASP A 195 21.12 17.25 -7.13
N TRP A 196 20.40 16.50 -6.29
CA TRP A 196 19.14 15.86 -6.69
C TRP A 196 18.06 16.88 -7.07
N GLN A 197 17.89 17.94 -6.28
CA GLN A 197 16.97 19.02 -6.63
C GLN A 197 17.30 19.64 -7.99
N LYS A 198 18.59 19.91 -8.27
CA LYS A 198 19.05 20.44 -9.56
C LYS A 198 18.81 19.48 -10.72
N ARG A 199 19.10 18.18 -10.53
CA ARG A 199 18.90 17.15 -11.56
C ARG A 199 17.44 17.02 -11.97
N LEU A 200 16.54 17.21 -11.01
CA LEU A 200 15.09 17.13 -11.22
C LEU A 200 14.50 18.45 -11.71
N ASP A 201 15.32 19.45 -12.04
CA ASP A 201 14.85 20.80 -12.35
C ASP A 201 13.82 21.31 -11.32
N CYS A 202 14.00 20.93 -10.05
CA CYS A 202 13.13 21.34 -8.98
C CYS A 202 13.46 22.80 -8.64
N PRO A 203 12.50 23.73 -8.70
CA PRO A 203 12.71 25.07 -8.17
C PRO A 203 13.04 24.93 -6.68
N ILE A 204 14.23 25.38 -6.26
CA ILE A 204 14.73 25.21 -4.89
C ILE A 204 13.75 25.78 -3.84
N GLY A 205 12.91 26.75 -4.22
CA GLY A 205 11.85 27.33 -3.39
C GLY A 205 10.57 26.51 -3.21
N LEU A 206 10.40 25.38 -3.93
CA LEU A 206 9.22 24.52 -3.84
C LEU A 206 9.44 23.26 -2.96
N THR A 207 10.53 23.23 -2.20
CA THR A 207 10.80 22.13 -1.27
C THR A 207 10.13 22.40 0.08
N THR A 208 9.28 21.48 0.51
CA THR A 208 8.66 21.52 1.84
C THR A 208 9.48 20.66 2.81
N TYR A 209 9.85 21.21 3.97
CA TYR A 209 10.57 20.50 5.02
C TYR A 209 9.64 20.20 6.20
N ARG A 210 9.56 18.94 6.63
CA ARG A 210 8.72 18.51 7.76
C ARG A 210 9.34 17.34 8.50
N GLY A 211 9.62 17.52 9.79
CA GLY A 211 9.95 16.43 10.72
C GLY A 211 11.07 15.50 10.27
N GLY A 212 12.21 16.06 9.83
CA GLY A 212 13.34 15.25 9.35
C GLY A 212 13.17 14.68 7.93
N SER A 213 12.17 15.13 7.18
CA SER A 213 11.99 14.81 5.76
C SER A 213 11.85 16.09 4.92
N ALA A 214 12.18 15.99 3.63
CA ALA A 214 11.91 17.02 2.65
C ALA A 214 11.17 16.43 1.45
N THR A 215 10.15 17.16 0.99
CA THR A 215 9.41 16.81 -0.24
C THR A 215 9.68 17.88 -1.28
N ALA A 216 10.09 17.46 -2.47
CA ALA A 216 10.35 18.32 -3.62
C ALA A 216 9.58 17.81 -4.83
N HIS A 217 9.21 18.71 -5.73
CA HIS A 217 8.52 18.39 -6.98
C HIS A 217 9.34 18.93 -8.15
N GLY A 218 9.57 18.07 -9.13
CA GLY A 218 10.37 18.41 -10.30
C GLY A 218 9.98 17.57 -11.51
N TRP A 219 10.89 17.51 -12.47
CA TRP A 219 10.71 16.86 -13.75
C TRP A 219 11.94 16.01 -14.08
N TRP A 220 11.70 14.86 -14.71
CA TRP A 220 12.74 14.03 -15.29
C TRP A 220 12.32 13.65 -16.70
N ASP A 221 13.00 14.16 -17.72
CA ASP A 221 12.64 13.93 -19.13
C ASP A 221 11.14 14.16 -19.41
N LYS A 222 10.62 15.31 -18.96
CA LYS A 222 9.21 15.74 -19.06
C LYS A 222 8.20 14.88 -18.27
N VAL A 223 8.67 13.94 -17.45
CA VAL A 223 7.83 13.21 -16.49
C VAL A 223 7.78 13.98 -15.17
N PRO A 224 6.61 14.25 -14.60
CA PRO A 224 6.51 14.84 -13.27
C PRO A 224 7.03 13.85 -12.23
N VAL A 225 7.96 14.32 -11.40
CA VAL A 225 8.60 13.54 -10.34
C VAL A 225 8.34 14.19 -8.99
N THR A 226 7.80 13.41 -8.05
CA THR A 226 7.73 13.79 -6.64
C THR A 226 8.82 13.08 -5.88
N VAL A 227 9.59 13.81 -5.07
CA VAL A 227 10.71 13.25 -4.33
C VAL A 227 10.52 13.47 -2.85
N THR A 228 10.62 12.39 -2.09
CA THR A 228 10.65 12.41 -0.63
C THR A 228 12.03 11.99 -0.16
N ALA A 229 12.78 12.94 0.41
CA ALA A 229 14.07 12.70 1.03
C ALA A 229 13.93 12.55 2.55
N ILE A 230 14.54 11.52 3.10
CA ILE A 230 14.70 11.34 4.55
C ILE A 230 16.03 12.01 4.92
N LEU A 231 15.98 13.03 5.79
CA LEU A 231 17.11 13.90 6.14
C LEU A 231 17.63 13.64 7.57
N ASP A 232 17.24 12.54 8.20
CA ASP A 232 17.58 12.16 9.57
C ASP A 232 19.10 12.07 9.84
N ARG A 233 19.89 11.80 8.80
CA ARG A 233 21.36 11.72 8.86
C ARG A 233 22.07 12.98 8.40
N LEU A 234 21.34 13.97 7.88
CA LEU A 234 21.96 15.24 7.56
C LEU A 234 22.19 15.98 8.87
N SER A 235 23.45 16.23 9.21
CA SER A 235 23.78 17.18 10.28
C SER A 235 22.92 18.43 10.08
N THR A 236 22.34 18.94 11.17
CA THR A 236 21.69 20.26 11.17
C THR A 236 22.58 21.19 10.38
N ARG A 237 22.00 21.89 9.40
CA ARG A 237 22.71 22.83 8.53
C ARG A 237 23.40 23.84 9.48
N ASP A 238 24.65 23.58 9.85
CA ASP A 238 25.24 24.14 11.06
C ASP A 238 25.22 25.67 11.02
N GLY A 239 24.80 26.26 12.15
CA GLY A 239 25.27 27.52 12.69
C GLY A 239 25.50 28.70 11.74
N GLY A 240 24.51 29.59 11.65
CA GLY A 240 24.66 30.98 11.19
C GLY A 240 23.34 31.50 10.60
N ALA A 241 22.61 32.46 11.18
CA ALA A 241 23.03 33.59 11.99
C ALA A 241 22.01 33.90 13.10
N SER A 242 22.54 34.33 14.24
CA SER A 242 21.88 35.27 15.16
C SER A 242 21.69 36.63 14.48
#